data_AF-A0A9D4Z4J1-F1
#
_entry.id   AF-A0A9D4Z4J1-F1
#
_cell.length_a   1.000
_cell.length_b   1.000
_cell.length_c   1.000
_cell.angle_alpha   90.00
_cell.angle_beta   90.00
_cell.angle_gamma   90.00
#
_symmetry.space_group_name_H-M   'P 1'
#
loop_
_entity.id
_entity.type
_entity.pdbx_description
1 polymer ?
#
loop_
_entity_poly.entity_id
_entity_poly.type
_entity_poly.pdbx_seq_one_letter_code
_entity_poly.pdbx_strand_id
1 'polypeptide(L)'
;MASNEQGRLSREATTVGFNPPIPILRVPLPASQEDDPSKGPFVLAFQDEHSWLTAWNECEVKIAERCVAGARMGCSINAAKKCRPPWWHTILPFFRNQEEKEACEEREMQNCLASAQSKCASYAEETCEGGFTDHARILDSETRKDYIDDNAVFAGKE
;
A
#
# COMPACT_ATOMS: atom_id res chain seq x y z
N MET A 1 -43.87 44.71 31.66
CA MET A 1 -43.46 43.44 32.30
C MET A 1 -42.98 42.53 31.18
N ALA A 2 -41.66 42.45 30.99
CA ALA A 2 -41.07 41.63 29.93
C ALA A 2 -40.75 40.25 30.53
N SER A 3 -41.42 39.22 30.02
CA SER A 3 -41.20 37.83 30.41
C SER A 3 -39.87 37.35 29.86
N ASN A 4 -39.00 36.89 30.76
CA ASN A 4 -37.69 36.34 30.45
C ASN A 4 -37.86 34.83 30.23
N GLU A 5 -38.08 34.40 28.99
CA GLU A 5 -38.03 32.98 28.61
C GLU A 5 -36.58 32.52 28.54
N GLN A 6 -36.03 32.14 29.69
CA GLN A 6 -34.79 31.38 29.74
C GLN A 6 -35.10 29.94 29.35
N GLY A 7 -34.97 29.66 28.05
CA GLY A 7 -35.02 28.34 27.47
C GLY A 7 -34.05 27.41 28.20
N ARG A 8 -34.61 26.49 29.00
CA ARG A 8 -33.86 25.49 29.74
C ARG A 8 -33.34 24.46 28.73
N LEU A 9 -32.07 24.60 28.33
CA LEU A 9 -31.39 23.59 27.53
C LEU A 9 -31.38 22.27 28.32
N SER A 10 -31.97 21.21 27.74
CA SER A 10 -31.98 19.87 28.34
C SER A 10 -30.57 19.28 28.34
N ARG A 11 -30.22 18.46 29.34
CA ARG A 11 -28.89 17.83 29.44
C ARG A 11 -28.58 16.93 28.23
N GLU A 12 -29.63 16.35 27.65
CA GLU A 12 -29.57 15.58 26.40
C GLU A 12 -29.20 16.46 25.19
N ALA A 13 -29.55 17.74 25.20
CA ALA A 13 -29.21 18.69 24.12
C ALA A 13 -27.74 19.16 24.17
N THR A 14 -27.03 18.89 25.27
CA THR A 14 -25.61 19.27 25.44
C THR A 14 -24.67 18.07 25.43
N THR A 15 -25.18 16.85 25.34
CA THR A 15 -24.38 15.63 25.32
C THR A 15 -24.05 15.25 23.89
N VAL A 16 -22.80 15.51 23.48
CA VAL A 16 -22.24 14.91 22.26
C VAL A 16 -21.82 13.49 22.61
N GLY A 17 -22.56 12.51 22.10
CA GLY A 17 -22.17 11.11 22.24
C GLY A 17 -20.84 10.88 21.51
N PHE A 18 -19.79 10.56 22.27
CA PHE A 18 -18.59 10.03 21.65
C PHE A 18 -18.90 8.63 21.14
N ASN A 19 -18.51 8.34 19.90
CA ASN A 19 -18.50 6.97 19.45
C ASN A 19 -17.61 6.16 20.41
N PRO A 20 -18.10 5.04 20.96
CA PRO A 20 -17.28 4.20 21.82
C PRO A 20 -16.03 3.78 21.03
N PRO A 21 -14.85 3.72 21.68
CA PRO A 21 -13.63 3.34 21.01
C PRO A 21 -13.81 1.94 20.43
N ILE A 22 -13.64 1.81 19.11
CA ILE A 22 -13.68 0.51 18.45
C ILE A 22 -12.44 -0.26 18.90
N PRO A 23 -12.59 -1.42 19.56
CA PRO A 23 -11.44 -2.17 20.04
C PRO A 23 -10.62 -2.65 18.84
N ILE A 24 -9.29 -2.46 18.93
CA ILE A 24 -8.36 -2.90 17.89
C ILE A 24 -8.37 -4.43 17.88
N LEU A 25 -8.43 -5.04 16.69
CA LEU A 25 -8.23 -6.48 16.53
C LEU A 25 -6.81 -6.82 17.02
N ARG A 26 -6.73 -7.48 18.19
CA ARG A 26 -5.45 -7.93 18.77
C ARG A 26 -5.04 -9.32 18.28
N VAL A 27 -5.94 -9.99 17.57
CA VAL A 27 -5.76 -11.35 17.07
C VAL A 27 -6.05 -11.32 15.56
N PRO A 28 -5.27 -12.03 14.73
CA PRO A 28 -5.58 -12.19 13.31
C PRO A 28 -6.98 -12.78 13.11
N LEU A 29 -7.72 -12.28 12.10
CA LEU A 29 -9.05 -12.78 11.81
C LEU A 29 -8.94 -14.19 11.20
N PRO A 30 -9.57 -15.22 11.78
CA PRO A 30 -9.52 -16.56 11.23
C PRO A 30 -10.27 -16.63 9.89
N ALA A 31 -9.74 -17.45 8.99
CA ALA A 31 -10.42 -17.79 7.75
C ALA A 31 -11.74 -18.54 8.04
N SER A 32 -12.81 -18.23 7.30
CA SER A 32 -14.06 -19.02 7.34
C SER A 32 -14.10 -20.04 6.20
N GLN A 33 -15.16 -20.86 6.15
CA GLN A 33 -15.38 -21.82 5.06
C GLN A 33 -15.55 -21.17 3.68
N GLU A 34 -15.85 -19.87 3.63
CA GLU A 34 -15.98 -19.12 2.37
C GLU A 34 -14.63 -18.66 1.81
N ASP A 35 -13.56 -18.66 2.62
CA ASP A 35 -12.22 -18.29 2.15
C ASP A 35 -11.49 -19.49 1.55
N ASP A 36 -10.51 -19.19 0.70
CA ASP A 36 -9.59 -20.19 0.17
C ASP A 36 -8.69 -20.77 1.28
N PRO A 37 -8.83 -22.07 1.64
CA PRO A 37 -8.04 -22.69 2.70
C PRO A 37 -6.55 -22.82 2.34
N SER A 38 -6.17 -22.69 1.06
CA SER A 38 -4.77 -22.78 0.62
C SER A 38 -3.93 -21.56 1.02
N LYS A 39 -4.58 -20.44 1.32
CA LYS A 39 -3.94 -19.16 1.66
C LYS A 39 -3.54 -19.05 3.14
N GLY A 40 -4.04 -19.96 3.97
CA GLY A 40 -3.67 -20.08 5.38
C GLY A 40 -4.86 -19.88 6.32
N PRO A 41 -4.59 -19.94 7.64
CA PRO A 41 -5.65 -19.96 8.65
C PRO A 41 -6.22 -18.57 8.99
N PHE A 42 -5.68 -17.49 8.42
CA PHE A 42 -6.04 -16.12 8.77
C PHE A 42 -6.17 -15.25 7.53
N VAL A 43 -7.15 -14.34 7.51
CA VAL A 43 -7.38 -13.40 6.41
C VAL A 43 -7.00 -11.97 6.81
N LEU A 44 -6.72 -11.14 5.80
CA LEU A 44 -6.59 -9.71 6.02
C LEU A 44 -7.97 -9.10 6.29
N ALA A 45 -8.07 -8.26 7.32
CA ALA A 45 -9.34 -7.68 7.73
C ALA A 45 -9.25 -6.16 7.74
N PHE A 46 -10.26 -5.52 7.15
CA PHE A 46 -10.39 -4.08 7.00
C PHE A 46 -11.61 -3.57 7.74
N GLN A 47 -11.53 -2.33 8.20
CA GLN A 47 -12.59 -1.75 8.99
C GLN A 47 -13.81 -1.38 8.15
N ASP A 48 -13.55 -0.85 6.98
CA ASP A 48 -14.54 -0.38 6.02
C ASP A 48 -13.91 -0.38 4.63
N GLU A 49 -14.73 -0.18 3.61
CA GLU A 49 -14.31 -0.11 2.22
C GLU A 49 -13.25 0.98 1.99
N HIS A 50 -13.34 2.12 2.69
CA HIS A 50 -12.37 3.20 2.59
C HIS A 50 -10.98 2.76 3.09
N SER A 51 -10.92 2.04 4.21
CA SER A 51 -9.67 1.50 4.75
C SER A 51 -9.05 0.43 3.85
N TRP A 52 -9.88 -0.42 3.23
CA TRP A 52 -9.44 -1.39 2.23
C TRP A 52 -8.85 -0.68 1.01
N LEU A 53 -9.57 0.28 0.43
CA LEU A 53 -9.13 1.03 -0.76
C LEU A 53 -7.85 1.82 -0.49
N THR A 54 -7.74 2.42 0.69
CA THR A 54 -6.53 3.13 1.10
C THR A 54 -5.33 2.18 1.16
N ALA A 55 -5.50 1.02 1.79
CA ALA A 55 -4.43 0.03 1.91
C ALA A 55 -4.06 -0.60 0.55
N TRP A 56 -5.04 -0.82 -0.33
CA TRP A 56 -4.81 -1.25 -1.71
C TRP A 56 -3.93 -0.25 -2.46
N ASN A 57 -4.34 1.03 -2.48
CA ASN A 57 -3.60 2.09 -3.17
C ASN A 57 -2.18 2.24 -2.59
N GLU A 58 -2.04 2.14 -1.26
CA GLU A 58 -0.72 2.16 -0.63
C GLU A 58 0.15 0.96 -1.02
N CYS A 59 -0.43 -0.23 -1.16
CA CYS A 59 0.27 -1.41 -1.64
C CYS A 59 0.83 -1.15 -3.05
N GLU A 60 -0.02 -0.69 -3.97
CA GLU A 60 0.37 -0.44 -5.35
C GLU A 60 1.50 0.59 -5.43
N VAL A 61 1.35 1.72 -4.74
CA VAL A 61 2.36 2.78 -4.71
C VAL A 61 3.69 2.25 -4.16
N LYS A 62 3.67 1.57 -3.01
CA LYS A 62 4.90 1.07 -2.38
C LYS A 62 5.59 0.00 -3.22
N ILE A 63 4.85 -0.94 -3.82
CA ILE A 63 5.44 -1.97 -4.68
C ILE A 63 6.01 -1.34 -5.95
N ALA A 64 5.27 -0.44 -6.60
CA ALA A 64 5.73 0.25 -7.80
C ALA A 64 6.98 1.08 -7.53
N GLU A 65 7.03 1.84 -6.43
CA GLU A 65 8.21 2.62 -6.03
C GLU A 65 9.45 1.74 -5.84
N ARG A 66 9.31 0.60 -5.15
CA ARG A 66 10.42 -0.34 -4.93
C ARG A 66 10.87 -0.98 -6.24
N CYS A 67 9.93 -1.33 -7.11
CA CYS A 67 10.22 -1.84 -8.44
C CYS A 67 11.01 -0.81 -9.27
N VAL A 68 10.56 0.46 -9.32
CA VAL A 68 11.25 1.53 -10.05
C VAL A 68 12.65 1.80 -9.46
N ALA A 69 12.80 1.76 -8.13
CA ALA A 69 14.09 1.87 -7.49
C ALA A 69 15.05 0.74 -7.93
N GLY A 70 14.57 -0.50 -8.02
CA GLY A 70 15.34 -1.63 -8.57
C GLY A 70 15.65 -1.46 -10.06
N ALA A 71 14.66 -1.03 -10.84
CA ALA A 71 14.81 -0.78 -12.28
C ALA A 71 15.87 0.30 -12.56
N ARG A 72 16.01 1.31 -11.70
CA ARG A 72 17.04 2.35 -11.81
C ARG A 72 18.45 1.78 -11.90
N MET A 73 18.75 0.75 -11.11
CA MET A 73 20.04 0.05 -11.17
C MET A 73 20.19 -0.76 -12.47
N GLY A 74 19.14 -1.47 -12.89
CA GLY A 74 19.16 -2.20 -14.16
C GLY A 74 19.34 -1.29 -15.37
N CYS A 75 18.65 -0.14 -15.36
CA CYS A 75 18.69 0.86 -16.41
C CYS A 75 20.08 1.53 -16.50
N SER A 76 20.74 1.84 -15.39
CA SER A 76 22.09 2.42 -15.41
C SER A 76 23.11 1.45 -16.03
N ILE A 77 23.03 0.16 -15.67
CA ILE A 77 23.89 -0.88 -16.26
C ILE A 77 23.61 -1.03 -17.76
N ASN A 78 22.34 -1.04 -18.17
CA ASN A 78 21.96 -1.16 -19.57
C ASN A 78 22.39 0.05 -20.41
N ALA A 79 22.21 1.25 -19.88
CA ALA A 79 22.66 2.49 -20.50
C ALA A 79 24.18 2.47 -20.71
N ALA A 80 24.96 2.13 -19.67
CA ALA A 80 26.41 2.03 -19.76
C ALA A 80 26.88 0.99 -20.80
N LYS A 81 26.16 -0.14 -20.93
CA LYS A 81 26.46 -1.15 -21.95
C LYS A 81 26.16 -0.66 -23.37
N LYS A 82 25.01 -0.01 -23.58
CA LYS A 82 24.61 0.52 -24.89
C LYS A 82 25.48 1.67 -25.37
N CYS A 83 25.90 2.54 -24.46
CA CYS A 83 26.69 3.73 -24.75
C CYS A 83 28.20 3.48 -24.66
N ARG A 84 28.62 2.21 -24.53
CA ARG A 84 30.04 1.87 -24.40
C ARG A 84 30.78 2.16 -25.71
N PRO A 85 31.85 2.97 -25.70
CA PRO A 85 32.63 3.18 -26.90
C PRO A 85 33.39 1.90 -27.30
N PRO A 86 33.86 1.81 -28.56
CA PRO A 86 34.74 0.72 -28.98
C PRO A 86 35.95 0.62 -28.05
N TRP A 87 36.42 -0.61 -27.81
CA TRP A 87 37.50 -0.85 -26.85
C TRP A 87 38.79 -0.07 -27.16
N TRP A 88 39.09 0.17 -28.44
CA TRP A 88 40.28 0.92 -28.86
C TRP A 88 40.19 2.43 -28.52
N HIS A 89 38.99 3.02 -28.44
CA HIS A 89 38.80 4.38 -27.90
C HIS A 89 39.21 4.46 -26.42
N THR A 90 39.18 3.34 -25.70
CA THR A 90 39.57 3.31 -24.29
C THR A 90 41.09 3.28 -24.14
N ILE A 91 41.85 2.90 -25.17
CA ILE A 91 43.32 2.84 -25.13
C ILE A 91 43.95 4.18 -25.51
N LEU A 92 43.33 4.92 -26.43
CA LEU A 92 43.85 6.18 -26.94
C LEU A 92 43.05 7.37 -26.37
N PRO A 93 43.61 8.19 -25.47
CA PRO A 93 42.88 9.23 -24.74
C PRO A 93 42.19 10.27 -25.63
N PHE A 94 42.77 10.56 -26.80
CA PHE A 94 42.25 11.53 -27.77
C PHE A 94 40.92 11.14 -28.40
N PHE A 95 40.54 9.85 -28.36
CA PHE A 95 39.27 9.38 -28.90
C PHE A 95 38.17 9.25 -27.83
N ARG A 96 38.47 9.59 -26.56
CA ARG A 96 37.48 9.55 -25.49
C ARG A 96 36.64 10.83 -25.52
N ASN A 97 35.39 10.72 -25.97
CA ASN A 97 34.40 11.77 -25.78
C ASN A 97 33.49 11.41 -24.60
N GLN A 98 33.77 12.00 -23.44
CA GLN A 98 33.02 11.73 -22.21
C GLN A 98 31.63 12.39 -22.24
N GLU A 99 31.52 13.58 -22.82
CA GLU A 99 30.26 14.34 -22.91
C GLU A 99 29.22 13.60 -23.77
N GLU A 100 29.63 13.11 -24.95
CA GLU A 100 28.75 12.30 -25.81
C GLU A 100 28.29 11.01 -25.13
N LYS A 101 29.18 10.40 -24.35
CA LYS A 101 28.86 9.19 -23.60
C LYS A 101 27.85 9.48 -22.50
N GLU A 102 28.06 10.52 -21.70
CA GLU A 102 27.14 10.93 -20.64
C GLU A 102 25.76 11.31 -21.21
N ALA A 103 25.72 12.05 -22.33
CA ALA A 103 24.47 12.39 -23.01
C ALA A 103 23.73 11.14 -23.56
N CYS A 104 24.47 10.14 -24.04
CA CYS A 104 23.91 8.86 -24.42
C CYS A 104 23.34 8.10 -23.21
N GLU A 105 24.12 8.00 -22.13
CA GLU A 105 23.74 7.26 -20.93
C GLU A 105 22.50 7.86 -20.26
N GLU A 106 22.42 9.19 -20.16
CA GLU A 106 21.25 9.89 -19.63
C GLU A 106 19.99 9.59 -20.47
N ARG A 107 20.09 9.70 -21.80
CA ARG A 107 18.97 9.40 -22.71
C ARG A 107 18.50 7.95 -22.60
N GLU A 108 19.44 6.99 -22.59
CA GLU A 108 19.10 5.56 -22.47
C GLU A 108 18.52 5.24 -21.08
N MET A 109 19.01 5.91 -20.03
CA MET A 109 18.49 5.77 -18.67
C MET A 109 17.05 6.29 -18.57
N GLN A 110 16.77 7.48 -19.10
CA GLN A 110 15.43 8.07 -19.10
C GLN A 110 14.43 7.19 -19.88
N ASN A 111 14.81 6.73 -21.06
CA ASN A 111 13.97 5.83 -21.88
C ASN A 111 13.67 4.51 -21.16
N CYS A 112 14.69 3.94 -20.50
CA CYS A 112 14.53 2.71 -19.74
C CYS A 112 13.62 2.90 -18.52
N LEU A 113 13.80 3.99 -17.76
CA LEU A 113 12.98 4.31 -16.59
C LEU A 113 11.52 4.59 -16.97
N ALA A 114 11.28 5.30 -18.07
CA ALA A 114 9.93 5.53 -18.57
C ALA A 114 9.22 4.20 -18.92
N SER A 115 9.93 3.26 -19.55
CA SER A 115 9.38 1.90 -19.78
C SER A 115 9.21 1.10 -18.48
N ALA A 116 10.05 1.33 -17.47
CA ALA A 116 9.96 0.62 -16.21
C ALA A 116 8.73 1.06 -15.40
N GLN A 117 8.34 2.33 -15.46
CA GLN A 117 7.17 2.85 -14.73
C GLN A 117 5.89 2.06 -15.03
N SER A 118 5.55 1.85 -16.30
CA SER A 118 4.34 1.10 -16.68
C SER A 118 4.42 -0.37 -16.26
N LYS A 119 5.57 -1.01 -16.44
CA LYS A 119 5.79 -2.41 -16.03
C LYS A 119 5.72 -2.58 -14.51
N CYS A 120 6.27 -1.62 -13.77
CA CYS A 120 6.22 -1.63 -12.31
C CYS A 120 4.81 -1.36 -11.78
N ALA A 121 3.99 -0.57 -12.49
CA ALA A 121 2.59 -0.39 -12.15
C ALA A 121 1.81 -1.70 -12.32
N SER A 122 1.91 -2.37 -13.47
CA SER A 122 1.26 -3.67 -13.69
C SER A 122 1.74 -4.74 -12.71
N TYR A 123 3.06 -4.80 -12.45
CA TYR A 123 3.60 -5.71 -11.45
C TYR A 123 3.06 -5.42 -10.04
N ALA A 124 2.84 -4.15 -9.70
CA ALA A 124 2.29 -3.77 -8.41
C ALA A 124 0.84 -4.21 -8.26
N GLU A 125 0.01 -3.97 -9.28
CA GLU A 125 -1.38 -4.44 -9.34
C GLU A 125 -1.46 -5.96 -9.15
N GLU A 126 -0.73 -6.74 -9.97
CA GLU A 126 -0.67 -8.21 -9.89
C GLU A 126 -0.18 -8.71 -8.51
N THR A 127 0.78 -8.00 -7.91
CA THR A 127 1.33 -8.36 -6.59
C THR A 127 0.34 -8.09 -5.47
N CYS A 128 -0.39 -6.97 -5.54
CA CYS A 128 -1.35 -6.58 -4.51
C CYS A 128 -2.64 -7.40 -4.59
N GLU A 129 -3.05 -7.80 -5.80
CA GLU A 129 -4.24 -8.61 -6.05
C GLU A 129 -4.32 -9.83 -5.12
N GLY A 130 -3.29 -10.68 -5.12
CA GLY A 130 -3.32 -11.96 -4.39
C GLY A 130 -3.52 -11.85 -2.88
N GLY A 131 -3.29 -10.69 -2.26
CA GLY A 131 -3.55 -10.44 -0.85
C GLY A 131 -4.92 -9.79 -0.56
N PHE A 132 -5.48 -9.04 -1.50
CA PHE A 132 -6.62 -8.16 -1.24
C PHE A 132 -7.92 -8.57 -1.94
N THR A 133 -7.87 -9.30 -3.07
CA THR A 133 -9.09 -9.76 -3.76
C THR A 133 -9.58 -11.10 -3.23
N ASP A 134 -8.67 -12.07 -3.10
CA ASP A 134 -9.02 -13.45 -2.72
C ASP A 134 -8.88 -13.76 -1.23
N HIS A 135 -8.31 -12.83 -0.44
CA HIS A 135 -7.90 -13.10 0.94
C HIS A 135 -8.05 -11.91 1.90
N ALA A 136 -9.04 -11.05 1.63
CA ALA A 136 -9.38 -9.93 2.50
C ALA A 136 -10.88 -9.79 2.75
N ARG A 137 -11.25 -9.24 3.92
CA ARG A 137 -12.64 -8.98 4.32
C ARG A 137 -12.83 -7.59 4.88
N ILE A 138 -13.99 -7.01 4.58
CA ILE A 138 -14.46 -5.81 5.27
C ILE A 138 -15.34 -6.26 6.42
N LEU A 139 -14.93 -5.92 7.64
CA LEU A 139 -15.70 -6.19 8.85
C LEU A 139 -16.64 -5.03 9.13
N ASP A 140 -17.92 -5.24 8.85
CA ASP A 140 -18.94 -4.31 9.32
C ASP A 140 -18.89 -4.16 10.86
N SER A 141 -19.50 -3.08 11.34
CA SER A 141 -19.41 -2.69 12.75
C SER A 141 -20.12 -3.64 13.73
N GLU A 142 -20.96 -4.55 13.23
CA GLU A 142 -21.71 -5.55 13.99
C GLU A 142 -20.88 -6.84 14.09
N THR A 143 -20.45 -7.38 12.94
CA THR A 143 -19.55 -8.54 12.84
C THR A 143 -18.24 -8.33 13.61
N ARG A 144 -17.71 -7.09 13.63
CA ARG A 144 -16.53 -6.76 14.43
C ARG A 144 -16.81 -6.81 15.93
N LYS A 145 -17.97 -6.33 16.40
CA LYS A 145 -18.31 -6.38 17.83
C LYS A 145 -18.46 -7.83 18.27
N ASP A 146 -19.18 -8.63 17.50
CA ASP A 146 -19.39 -10.05 17.80
C ASP A 146 -18.06 -10.79 17.91
N TYR A 147 -17.14 -10.57 16.95
CA TYR A 147 -15.81 -11.16 17.01
C TYR A 147 -15.01 -10.72 18.25
N ILE A 148 -15.07 -9.43 18.61
CA ILE A 148 -14.35 -8.94 19.78
C ILE A 148 -14.94 -9.50 21.06
N ASP A 149 -16.27 -9.55 21.17
CA ASP A 149 -16.98 -10.04 22.35
C ASP A 149 -16.74 -11.54 22.54
N ASP A 150 -16.81 -12.33 21.45
CA ASP A 150 -16.49 -13.77 21.47
C ASP A 150 -15.04 -14.02 21.90
N ASN A 151 -14.08 -13.21 21.44
CA ASN A 151 -12.67 -13.34 21.80
C ASN A 151 -12.31 -12.72 23.16
N ALA A 152 -13.09 -11.78 23.67
CA ALA A 152 -12.94 -11.24 25.02
C ALA A 152 -13.34 -12.28 26.08
N VAL A 153 -14.32 -13.14 25.77
CA VAL A 153 -14.70 -14.28 26.63
C VAL A 153 -13.56 -15.28 26.81
N PHE A 154 -12.67 -15.43 25.82
CA PHE A 154 -11.48 -16.31 25.92
C PHE A 154 -10.32 -15.69 26.71
N ALA A 155 -10.26 -14.36 26.85
CA ALA A 155 -9.22 -13.68 27.61
C ALA A 155 -9.50 -13.59 29.12
N GLY A 156 -10.69 -14.01 29.57
CA GLY A 156 -11.15 -13.91 30.98
C GLY A 156 -11.31 -15.23 31.72
N LYS A 157 -10.83 -16.36 31.17
CA LYS A 157 -10.79 -17.66 31.85
C LYS A 157 -9.36 -18.01 32.23
N GLU A 158 -8.92 -17.50 33.38
CA GLU A 158 -7.86 -18.08 34.21
C GLU A 158 -8.45 -18.53 35.55
#